data_AF-A0A812MV81-F1
#
_entry.id   AF-A0A812MV81-F1
#
_cell.length_a   1.000
_cell.length_b   1.000
_cell.length_c   1.000
_cell.angle_alpha   90.00
_cell.angle_beta   90.00
_cell.angle_gamma   90.00
#
_symmetry.space_group_name_H-M   'P 1'
#
loop_
_entity.id
_entity.type
_entity.pdbx_description
1 polymer ?
#
loop_
_entity_poly.entity_id
_entity_poly.type
_entity_poly.pdbx_seq_one_letter_code
_entity_poly.pdbx_strand_id
1 'polypeptide(L)'
;MARKQQKLLGFGPRWQTADPTESLTREHEVQEALHQLEEVYRKQRQVQDQGHAECAADFQPTKQRAVLTRRRGQTVESFGKREDGEWVLEPEEMLYLAERGTLAVSEEAENGKRRRLAIPELYSKVLTSPAQLDADSYMVYSHLRRSGYTVTRSDLQKSPGVQMVGSCGVWQLRQLIARRRCW
;
A
#
# COMPACT_ATOMS: atom_id res chain seq x y z
N MET A 1 -7.93 33.80 -35.45
CA MET A 1 -8.32 33.55 -34.04
C MET A 1 -7.25 32.69 -33.39
N ALA A 2 -6.42 33.26 -32.51
CA ALA A 2 -5.31 32.54 -31.87
C ALA A 2 -5.78 31.87 -30.58
N ARG A 3 -5.68 30.53 -30.50
CA ARG A 3 -5.94 29.77 -29.27
C ARG A 3 -4.85 30.11 -28.24
N LYS A 4 -5.21 30.80 -27.17
CA LYS A 4 -4.35 30.96 -25.99
C LYS A 4 -4.18 29.60 -25.32
N GLN A 5 -2.96 29.06 -25.37
CA GLN A 5 -2.58 27.84 -24.67
C GLN A 5 -2.54 28.15 -23.17
N GLN A 6 -3.44 27.54 -22.38
CA GLN A 6 -3.39 27.62 -20.91
C GLN A 6 -2.15 26.86 -20.43
N LYS A 7 -1.24 27.58 -19.75
CA LYS A 7 -0.11 26.95 -19.06
C LYS A 7 -0.68 26.08 -17.92
N LEU A 8 -0.34 24.79 -17.93
CA LEU A 8 -0.59 23.89 -16.83
C LEU A 8 0.06 24.48 -15.57
N LEU A 9 -0.73 24.61 -14.50
CA LEU A 9 -0.24 25.00 -13.18
C LEU A 9 0.85 24.00 -12.79
N GLY A 10 2.07 24.49 -12.60
CA GLY A 10 3.17 23.66 -12.12
C GLY A 10 2.82 23.12 -10.75
N PHE A 11 2.74 21.80 -10.62
CA PHE A 11 2.55 21.14 -9.34
C PHE A 11 3.87 21.16 -8.56
N GLY A 12 3.80 21.66 -7.33
CA GLY A 12 4.84 21.55 -6.31
C GLY A 12 5.76 22.79 -6.21
N PRO A 13 6.24 23.10 -4.99
CA PRO A 13 7.21 24.17 -4.80
C PRO A 13 8.49 23.82 -5.56
N ARG A 14 8.89 24.72 -6.46
CA ARG A 14 10.16 24.63 -7.18
C ARG A 14 11.26 24.99 -6.19
N TRP A 15 11.92 23.98 -5.62
CA TRP A 15 13.06 24.17 -4.72
C TRP A 15 14.18 24.92 -5.44
N GLN A 16 14.23 26.24 -5.27
CA GLN A 16 15.34 27.07 -5.69
C GLN A 16 16.32 27.17 -4.52
N THR A 17 17.58 26.84 -4.76
CA THR A 17 18.68 27.06 -3.81
C THR A 17 18.96 28.55 -3.72
N ALA A 18 18.37 29.24 -2.75
CA ALA A 18 18.64 30.66 -2.47
C ALA A 18 18.90 30.93 -0.97
N ASP A 19 19.55 32.08 -0.73
CA ASP A 19 20.30 32.54 0.45
C ASP A 19 19.66 32.35 1.85
N PRO A 20 20.51 32.21 2.90
CA PRO A 20 20.10 31.85 4.27
C PRO A 20 19.30 32.93 5.04
N THR A 21 19.10 34.13 4.50
CA THR A 21 18.28 35.20 5.09
C THR A 21 16.78 35.10 4.77
N GLU A 22 16.35 34.21 3.87
CA GLU A 22 14.94 33.91 3.55
C GLU A 22 14.30 32.81 4.43
N SER A 23 14.93 32.44 5.54
CA SER A 23 14.52 31.30 6.37
C SER A 23 13.12 31.45 7.00
N LEU A 24 12.73 32.65 7.44
CA LEU A 24 11.45 32.89 8.14
C LEU A 24 10.22 32.72 7.24
N THR A 25 10.29 33.16 5.99
CA THR A 25 9.22 32.94 4.99
C THR A 25 9.06 31.46 4.67
N ARG A 26 10.17 30.71 4.60
CA ARG A 26 10.15 29.26 4.37
C ARG A 26 9.56 28.50 5.55
N GLU A 27 9.85 28.90 6.79
CA GLU A 27 9.27 28.25 7.97
C GLU A 27 7.75 28.39 8.02
N HIS A 28 7.22 29.58 7.74
CA HIS A 28 5.78 29.80 7.70
C HIS A 28 5.11 29.02 6.55
N GLU A 29 5.71 29.00 5.35
CA GLU A 29 5.22 28.22 4.21
C GLU A 29 5.22 26.71 4.50
N VAL A 30 6.27 26.20 5.16
CA VAL A 30 6.36 24.79 5.57
C VAL A 30 5.29 24.48 6.61
N GLN A 31 5.10 25.34 7.61
CA GLN A 31 4.06 25.18 8.63
C GLN A 31 2.66 25.18 8.01
N GLU A 32 2.40 26.08 7.06
CA GLU A 32 1.13 26.13 6.35
C GLU A 32 0.89 24.85 5.54
N ALA A 33 1.90 24.38 4.80
CA ALA A 33 1.82 23.13 4.05
C ALA A 33 1.56 21.92 4.96
N LEU A 34 2.21 21.85 6.13
CA LEU A 34 1.99 20.80 7.12
C LEU A 34 0.56 20.83 7.68
N HIS A 35 0.05 22.02 8.00
CA HIS A 35 -1.32 22.19 8.49
C HIS A 35 -2.35 21.76 7.44
N GLN A 36 -2.18 22.18 6.18
CA GLN A 36 -3.05 21.76 5.08
C GLN A 36 -3.01 20.24 4.87
N LEU A 37 -1.83 19.63 4.98
CA LEU A 37 -1.67 18.18 4.86
C LEU A 37 -2.37 17.44 6.01
N GLU A 38 -2.26 17.94 7.24
CA GLU A 38 -2.97 17.41 8.41
C GLU A 38 -4.49 17.43 8.19
N GLU A 39 -5.03 18.55 7.69
CA GLU A 39 -6.46 18.66 7.40
C GLU A 39 -6.93 17.61 6.37
N VAL A 40 -6.15 17.38 5.32
CA VAL A 40 -6.45 16.37 4.29
C VAL A 40 -6.49 14.99 4.92
N TYR A 41 -5.50 14.64 5.74
CA TYR A 41 -5.48 13.34 6.43
C TYR A 41 -6.63 13.18 7.42
N ARG A 42 -7.02 14.25 8.12
CA ARG A 42 -8.17 14.23 9.02
C ARG A 42 -9.46 13.95 8.27
N LYS A 43 -9.68 14.64 7.14
CA LYS A 43 -10.85 14.41 6.27
C LYS A 43 -10.84 12.98 5.69
N GLN A 44 -9.69 12.51 5.23
CA GLN A 44 -9.55 11.14 4.73
C GLN A 44 -9.91 10.11 5.81
N ARG A 45 -9.41 10.28 7.03
CA ARG A 45 -9.74 9.41 8.18
C ARG A 45 -11.24 9.40 8.45
N GLN A 46 -11.86 10.58 8.49
CA GLN A 46 -13.31 10.70 8.69
C GLN A 46 -14.11 9.97 7.60
N VAL A 47 -13.75 10.15 6.33
CA VAL A 47 -14.40 9.45 5.21
C VAL A 47 -14.19 7.95 5.29
N GLN A 48 -13.00 7.49 5.69
CA GLN A 48 -12.72 6.08 5.89
C GLN A 48 -13.57 5.49 7.02
N ASP A 49 -13.62 6.15 8.17
CA ASP A 49 -14.37 5.70 9.34
C ASP A 49 -15.88 5.66 9.09
N GLN A 50 -16.43 6.64 8.37
CA GLN A 50 -17.84 6.68 7.99
C GLN A 50 -18.16 5.74 6.82
N GLY A 51 -17.17 5.48 5.96
CA GLY A 51 -17.30 4.64 4.78
C GLY A 51 -17.43 3.16 5.13
N HIS A 52 -18.44 2.52 4.55
CA HIS A 52 -18.58 1.07 4.60
C HIS A 52 -17.70 0.43 3.52
N ALA A 53 -16.49 0.02 3.90
CA ALA A 53 -15.66 -0.79 3.01
C ALA A 53 -16.40 -2.09 2.65
N GLU A 54 -16.27 -2.56 1.42
CA GLU A 54 -16.94 -3.80 1.00
C GLU A 54 -16.40 -5.00 1.81
N CYS A 55 -15.08 -5.02 2.01
CA CYS A 55 -14.38 -6.04 2.77
C CYS A 55 -13.90 -5.57 4.13
N ALA A 56 -13.71 -6.53 5.04
CA ALA A 56 -13.06 -6.31 6.32
C ALA A 56 -12.08 -7.45 6.60
N ALA A 57 -10.93 -7.12 7.20
CA ALA A 57 -9.94 -8.10 7.63
C ALA A 57 -9.31 -7.69 8.97
N ASP A 58 -8.89 -8.70 9.73
CA ASP A 58 -8.12 -8.54 10.96
C ASP A 58 -6.63 -8.74 10.66
N PHE A 59 -5.81 -7.73 10.94
CA PHE A 59 -4.37 -7.74 10.75
C PHE A 59 -3.68 -8.46 11.92
N GLN A 60 -2.77 -9.38 11.58
CA GLN A 60 -1.95 -10.12 12.52
C GLN A 60 -0.49 -9.61 12.42
N PRO A 61 -0.02 -8.75 13.34
CA PRO A 61 1.30 -8.11 13.23
C PRO A 61 2.46 -9.10 13.25
N THR A 62 2.32 -10.20 13.99
CA THR A 62 3.32 -11.26 14.11
C THR A 62 3.55 -12.02 12.80
N LYS A 63 2.50 -12.25 12.01
CA LYS A 63 2.58 -12.95 10.73
C LYS A 63 2.67 -12.01 9.53
N GLN A 64 2.45 -10.71 9.73
CA GLN A 64 2.35 -9.69 8.67
C GLN A 64 1.34 -10.05 7.59
N ARG A 65 0.19 -10.59 8.03
CA ARG A 65 -0.91 -11.02 7.16
C ARG A 65 -2.22 -10.52 7.72
N ALA A 66 -3.24 -10.44 6.86
CA ALA A 66 -4.59 -10.13 7.30
C ALA A 66 -5.55 -11.26 6.97
N VAL A 67 -6.38 -11.61 7.93
CA VAL A 67 -7.43 -12.63 7.77
C VAL A 67 -8.73 -11.94 7.45
N LEU A 68 -9.33 -12.27 6.31
CA LEU A 68 -10.59 -11.69 5.88
C LEU A 68 -11.74 -12.19 6.78
N THR A 69 -12.38 -11.26 7.47
CA THR A 69 -13.59 -11.51 8.26
C THR A 69 -14.85 -11.30 7.44
N ARG A 70 -14.81 -10.36 6.48
CA ARG A 70 -15.90 -10.10 5.53
C ARG A 70 -15.35 -10.03 4.12
N ARG A 71 -15.84 -10.93 3.26
CA ARG A 71 -15.54 -10.96 1.83
C ARG A 71 -16.79 -10.59 1.01
N ARG A 72 -16.85 -9.36 0.49
CA ARG A 72 -17.90 -8.89 -0.42
C ARG A 72 -17.27 -8.08 -1.55
N GLY A 73 -17.92 -8.07 -2.70
CA GLY A 73 -17.48 -7.31 -3.87
C GLY A 73 -16.62 -8.13 -4.83
N GLN A 74 -16.77 -7.85 -6.12
CA GLN A 74 -16.10 -8.57 -7.21
C GLN A 74 -14.58 -8.37 -7.19
N THR A 75 -14.12 -7.22 -6.69
CA THR A 75 -12.69 -6.89 -6.63
C THR A 75 -11.91 -7.89 -5.78
N VAL A 76 -12.46 -8.35 -4.65
CA VAL A 76 -11.78 -9.24 -3.69
C VAL A 76 -11.80 -10.71 -4.12
N GLU A 77 -12.50 -11.07 -5.20
CA GLU A 77 -12.47 -12.43 -5.75
C GLU A 77 -11.07 -12.82 -6.24
N SER A 78 -10.30 -11.84 -6.72
CA SER A 78 -8.96 -12.04 -7.28
C SER A 78 -7.80 -11.91 -6.29
N PHE A 79 -8.08 -11.70 -5.00
CA PHE A 79 -7.08 -11.50 -3.96
C PHE A 79 -7.18 -12.57 -2.86
N GLY A 80 -6.03 -12.82 -2.23
CA GLY A 80 -5.90 -13.71 -1.10
C GLY A 80 -5.83 -15.18 -1.49
N LYS A 81 -5.38 -15.98 -0.55
CA LYS A 81 -5.32 -17.44 -0.64
C LYS A 81 -6.14 -18.04 0.49
N ARG A 82 -6.65 -19.25 0.28
CA ARG A 82 -7.35 -19.99 1.33
C ARG A 82 -6.32 -20.83 2.10
N GLU A 83 -6.15 -20.54 3.39
CA GLU A 83 -5.26 -21.24 4.30
C GLU A 83 -6.08 -21.67 5.52
N ASP A 84 -6.05 -22.95 5.89
CA ASP A 84 -6.79 -23.51 7.03
C ASP A 84 -8.30 -23.16 7.08
N GLY A 85 -8.91 -23.02 5.89
CA GLY A 85 -10.33 -22.70 5.75
C GLY A 85 -10.64 -21.20 5.74
N GLU A 86 -9.69 -20.36 6.17
CA GLU A 86 -9.80 -18.91 6.20
C GLU A 86 -9.21 -18.27 4.93
N TRP A 87 -9.67 -17.06 4.60
CA TRP A 87 -9.09 -16.28 3.51
C TRP A 87 -8.02 -15.34 4.07
N VAL A 88 -6.79 -15.55 3.63
CA VAL A 88 -5.63 -14.81 4.10
C VAL A 88 -5.10 -13.93 2.99
N LEU A 89 -4.83 -12.67 3.32
CA LEU A 89 -4.20 -11.69 2.46
C LEU A 89 -2.73 -11.55 2.83
N GLU A 90 -1.89 -11.58 1.81
CA GLU A 90 -0.48 -11.18 1.91
C GLU A 90 -0.39 -9.65 2.15
N PRO A 91 0.73 -9.14 2.71
CA PRO A 91 0.83 -7.74 3.09
C PRO A 91 0.64 -6.77 1.91
N GLU A 92 1.12 -7.12 0.71
CA GLU A 92 0.94 -6.31 -0.51
C GLU A 92 -0.54 -6.22 -0.92
N GLU A 93 -1.25 -7.34 -0.83
CA GLU A 93 -2.66 -7.43 -1.19
C GLU A 93 -3.52 -6.62 -0.22
N MET A 94 -3.25 -6.77 1.08
CA MET A 94 -3.90 -6.01 2.14
C MET A 94 -3.70 -4.50 1.94
N LEU A 95 -2.45 -4.06 1.78
CA LEU A 95 -2.12 -2.65 1.64
C LEU A 95 -2.77 -2.04 0.39
N TYR A 96 -2.73 -2.78 -0.73
CA TYR A 96 -3.37 -2.37 -1.97
C TYR A 96 -4.89 -2.21 -1.83
N LEU A 97 -5.57 -3.19 -1.24
CA LEU A 97 -7.03 -3.14 -1.08
C LEU A 97 -7.45 -2.04 -0.10
N ALA A 98 -6.65 -1.80 0.93
CA ALA A 98 -6.88 -0.71 1.89
C ALA A 98 -6.73 0.66 1.22
N GLU A 99 -5.67 0.87 0.43
CA GLU A 99 -5.48 2.09 -0.38
C GLU A 99 -6.66 2.38 -1.30
N ARG A 100 -7.18 1.34 -1.95
CA ARG A 100 -8.34 1.46 -2.85
C ARG A 100 -9.65 1.74 -2.11
N GLY A 101 -9.64 1.74 -0.77
CA GLY A 101 -10.84 1.91 0.06
C GLY A 101 -11.77 0.70 0.04
N THR A 102 -11.34 -0.42 -0.55
CA THR A 102 -12.15 -1.65 -0.68
C THR A 102 -12.08 -2.52 0.57
N LEU A 103 -11.02 -2.40 1.37
CA LEU A 103 -10.79 -3.18 2.58
C LEU A 103 -10.67 -2.28 3.81
N ALA A 104 -11.46 -2.57 4.84
CA ALA A 104 -11.25 -2.07 6.18
C ALA A 104 -10.35 -3.04 6.96
N VAL A 105 -9.17 -2.58 7.35
CA VAL A 105 -8.23 -3.38 8.15
C VAL A 105 -8.39 -3.00 9.62
N SER A 106 -8.59 -4.00 10.48
CA SER A 106 -8.68 -3.81 11.93
C SER A 106 -7.56 -4.57 12.64
N GLU A 107 -7.17 -4.08 13.81
CA GLU A 107 -6.21 -4.74 14.70
C GLU A 107 -6.85 -4.89 16.08
N GLU A 108 -6.48 -5.94 16.81
CA GLU A 108 -6.86 -6.10 18.20
C GLU A 108 -6.07 -5.09 19.05
N ALA A 109 -6.78 -4.18 19.71
CA ALA A 109 -6.18 -3.23 20.63
C ALA A 109 -5.97 -3.87 22.01
N GLU A 110 -5.12 -3.27 22.84
CA GLU A 110 -4.77 -3.75 24.20
C GLU A 110 -5.98 -3.94 25.11
N ASN A 111 -7.09 -3.25 24.83
CA ASN A 111 -8.36 -3.36 25.55
C ASN A 111 -9.28 -4.48 25.02
N GLY A 112 -8.80 -5.35 24.13
CA GLY A 112 -9.55 -6.42 23.48
C GLY A 112 -10.57 -5.94 22.44
N LYS A 113 -10.63 -4.64 22.14
CA LYS A 113 -11.52 -4.09 21.11
C LYS A 113 -10.80 -4.06 19.76
N ARG A 114 -11.55 -4.26 18.69
CA ARG A 114 -11.04 -4.12 17.33
C ARG A 114 -11.00 -2.65 16.96
N ARG A 115 -9.81 -2.16 16.58
CA ARG A 115 -9.60 -0.79 16.12
C ARG A 115 -9.25 -0.81 14.64
N ARG A 116 -9.98 -0.03 13.85
CA ARG A 116 -9.65 0.14 12.43
C ARG A 116 -8.33 0.90 12.29
N LEU A 117 -7.45 0.39 11.44
CA LEU A 117 -6.18 1.04 11.11
C LEU A 117 -6.39 2.10 10.03
N ALA A 118 -5.82 3.28 10.25
CA ALA A 118 -5.70 4.28 9.20
C ALA A 118 -4.62 3.87 8.20
N ILE A 119 -4.73 4.34 6.95
CA ILE A 119 -3.78 3.98 5.89
C ILE A 119 -2.32 4.31 6.24
N PRO A 120 -1.97 5.49 6.80
CA PRO A 120 -0.59 5.77 7.22
C PRO A 120 -0.08 4.81 8.30
N GLU A 121 -0.95 4.41 9.23
CA GLU A 121 -0.61 3.42 10.27
C GLU A 121 -0.38 2.03 9.67
N LEU A 122 -1.12 1.69 8.62
CA LEU A 122 -0.93 0.43 7.91
C LEU A 122 0.41 0.40 7.16
N TYR A 123 0.78 1.50 6.48
CA TYR A 123 2.09 1.61 5.83
C TYR A 123 3.23 1.43 6.81
N SER A 124 3.19 2.12 7.95
CA SER A 124 4.27 2.01 8.95
C SER A 124 4.37 0.59 9.50
N LYS A 125 3.24 -0.06 9.80
CA LYS A 125 3.25 -1.45 10.29
C LYS A 125 3.77 -2.46 9.29
N VAL A 126 3.44 -2.28 8.01
CA VAL A 126 3.76 -3.25 6.96
C VAL A 126 5.19 -3.04 6.42
N LEU A 127 5.58 -1.80 6.14
CA LEU A 127 6.87 -1.48 5.51
C LEU A 127 8.03 -1.44 6.50
N THR A 128 7.78 -1.15 7.79
CA THR A 128 8.83 -1.14 8.82
C THR A 128 9.09 -2.53 9.40
N SER A 129 8.24 -3.51 9.09
CA SER A 129 8.40 -4.87 9.61
C SER A 129 9.55 -5.60 8.90
N PRO A 130 10.41 -6.34 9.63
CA PRO A 130 11.51 -7.10 9.03
C PRO A 130 11.06 -8.23 8.09
N ALA A 131 9.76 -8.55 8.05
CA ALA A 131 9.19 -9.55 7.16
C ALA A 131 8.83 -8.97 5.76
N GLN A 132 9.87 -8.56 5.03
CA GLN A 132 10.01 -8.73 3.58
C GLN A 132 9.06 -7.98 2.61
N LEU A 133 8.30 -6.95 3.00
CA LEU A 133 7.71 -6.04 2.02
C LEU A 133 8.47 -4.71 1.98
N ASP A 134 9.33 -4.59 0.98
CA ASP A 134 10.00 -3.34 0.67
C ASP A 134 9.07 -2.36 -0.07
N ALA A 135 9.31 -1.05 0.13
CA ALA A 135 8.52 0.01 -0.49
C ALA A 135 8.57 -0.07 -2.01
N ASP A 136 9.73 -0.32 -2.60
CA ASP A 136 9.91 -0.44 -4.05
C ASP A 136 9.15 -1.64 -4.62
N SER A 137 9.23 -2.77 -3.91
CA SER A 137 8.48 -3.99 -4.28
C SER A 137 6.97 -3.74 -4.26
N TYR A 138 6.48 -3.01 -3.26
CA TYR A 138 5.09 -2.61 -3.17
C TYR A 138 4.69 -1.63 -4.29
N MET A 139 5.55 -0.68 -4.65
CA MET A 139 5.30 0.23 -5.76
C MET A 139 5.12 -0.53 -7.08
N VAL A 140 6.00 -1.50 -7.37
CA VAL A 140 5.90 -2.36 -8.54
C VAL A 140 4.60 -3.19 -8.50
N TYR A 141 4.31 -3.82 -7.36
CA TYR A 141 3.08 -4.59 -7.17
C TYR A 141 1.83 -3.74 -7.46
N SER A 142 1.73 -2.57 -6.84
CA SER A 142 0.56 -1.69 -6.95
C SER A 142 0.39 -1.16 -8.37
N HIS A 143 1.49 -0.84 -9.07
CA HIS A 143 1.47 -0.42 -10.46
C HIS A 143 0.95 -1.54 -11.37
N LEU A 144 1.48 -2.76 -11.24
CA LEU A 144 1.04 -3.91 -12.02
C LEU A 144 -0.44 -4.25 -11.78
N ARG A 145 -0.92 -4.20 -10.52
CA ARG A 145 -2.34 -4.42 -10.20
C ARG A 145 -3.23 -3.35 -10.83
N ARG A 146 -2.84 -2.07 -10.81
CA ARG A 146 -3.60 -0.98 -11.47
C ARG A 146 -3.63 -1.15 -13.00
N SER A 147 -2.59 -1.71 -13.59
CA SER A 147 -2.51 -2.04 -15.02
C SER A 147 -3.30 -3.31 -15.41
N GLY A 148 -4.03 -3.93 -14.47
CA GLY A 148 -4.89 -5.08 -14.73
C GLY A 148 -4.19 -6.45 -14.67
N TYR A 149 -2.94 -6.50 -14.20
CA TYR A 149 -2.25 -7.77 -14.00
C TYR A 149 -2.72 -8.46 -12.72
N THR A 150 -2.77 -9.78 -12.73
CA THR A 150 -2.83 -10.59 -11.52
C THR A 150 -1.41 -10.89 -11.07
N VAL A 151 -1.06 -10.44 -9.87
CA VAL A 151 0.28 -10.56 -9.32
C VAL A 151 0.23 -11.46 -8.10
N THR A 152 1.04 -12.51 -8.09
CA THR A 152 1.12 -13.48 -7.00
C THR A 152 2.57 -13.70 -6.60
N ARG A 153 2.84 -13.90 -5.30
CA ARG A 153 4.16 -14.32 -4.81
C ARG A 153 4.54 -15.66 -5.43
N SER A 154 5.76 -15.79 -5.96
CA SER A 154 6.29 -17.05 -6.46
C SER A 154 6.61 -17.99 -5.29
N ASP A 155 5.99 -19.17 -5.27
CA ASP A 155 6.30 -20.23 -4.31
C ASP A 155 7.55 -21.02 -4.76
N LEU A 156 8.68 -20.32 -4.98
CA LEU A 156 9.95 -20.90 -5.48
C LEU A 156 10.66 -21.83 -4.46
N GLN A 157 10.03 -22.15 -3.32
CA GLN A 157 10.56 -23.08 -2.31
C GLN A 157 9.96 -24.50 -2.39
N LYS A 158 9.05 -24.79 -3.34
CA LYS A 158 8.42 -26.12 -3.49
C LYS A 158 8.77 -26.85 -4.79
N SER A 159 10.03 -26.80 -5.22
CA SER A 159 10.54 -27.71 -6.26
C SER A 159 11.75 -28.48 -5.72
N PRO A 160 11.66 -29.82 -5.56
CA PRO A 160 12.84 -30.62 -5.33
C PRO A 160 13.64 -30.66 -6.63
N GLY A 161 14.87 -30.15 -6.60
CA GLY A 161 15.89 -30.45 -7.60
C GLY A 161 15.76 -29.78 -8.97
N VAL A 162 16.10 -28.50 -9.07
CA VAL A 162 16.82 -28.00 -10.26
C VAL A 162 17.98 -27.17 -9.75
N GLN A 163 19.18 -27.76 -9.80
CA GLN A 163 20.44 -27.05 -9.59
C GLN A 163 20.65 -26.09 -10.78
N MET A 164 20.61 -24.79 -10.52
CA MET A 164 21.18 -23.80 -11.44
C MET A 164 22.54 -23.39 -10.89
N VAL A 165 23.58 -23.89 -11.55
CA VAL A 165 24.97 -23.48 -11.37
C VAL A 165 25.09 -22.03 -11.87
N GLY A 166 25.48 -21.12 -10.99
CA GLY A 166 25.71 -19.72 -11.34
C GLY A 166 26.14 -18.93 -10.10
N SER A 167 27.45 -18.90 -9.85
CA SER A 167 28.05 -18.14 -8.75
C SER A 167 27.98 -16.64 -9.03
N CYS A 168 27.14 -15.90 -8.28
CA CYS A 168 27.47 -14.55 -7.83
C CYS A 168 26.42 -14.06 -6.82
N GLY A 169 26.87 -13.63 -5.63
CA GLY A 169 26.24 -12.61 -4.79
C GLY A 169 24.74 -12.76 -4.47
N VAL A 170 24.47 -13.42 -3.35
CA VAL A 170 23.20 -13.47 -2.59
C VAL A 170 22.37 -12.18 -2.65
N TRP A 171 21.20 -12.22 -3.31
CA TRP A 171 19.98 -11.49 -2.95
C TRP A 171 18.77 -12.38 -3.27
N GLN A 172 18.04 -12.80 -2.24
CA GLN A 172 16.82 -13.61 -2.36
C GLN A 172 15.67 -12.75 -2.91
N LEU A 173 15.59 -12.61 -4.23
CA LEU A 173 14.41 -12.09 -4.91
C LEU A 173 13.26 -13.10 -4.78
N ARG A 174 12.29 -12.84 -3.89
CA ARG A 174 10.96 -13.43 -4.00
C ARG A 174 10.30 -12.83 -5.24
N GLN A 175 10.36 -13.53 -6.37
CA GLN A 175 9.87 -13.00 -7.64
C GLN A 175 8.32 -12.87 -7.61
N LEU A 176 7.80 -11.73 -8.07
CA LEU A 176 6.38 -11.57 -8.32
C LEU A 176 6.06 -12.12 -9.71
N ILE A 177 5.11 -13.04 -9.82
CA ILE A 177 4.63 -13.55 -11.10
C ILE A 177 3.42 -12.71 -11.53
N ALA A 178 3.52 -12.02 -12.66
CA ALA A 178 2.43 -11.26 -13.25
C ALA A 178 1.82 -12.01 -14.44
N ARG A 179 0.50 -12.21 -14.43
CA ARG A 179 -0.26 -12.76 -15.57
C ARG A 179 -1.32 -11.76 -16.02
N ARG A 180 -1.42 -11.53 -17.33
CA ARG A 180 -2.48 -10.72 -17.93
C ARG A 180 -3.64 -11.64 -18.30
N ARG A 181 -4.83 -11.40 -17.75
CA ARG A 181 -6.05 -12.03 -18.29
C ARG A 181 -6.46 -11.22 -19.52
N CYS A 182 -6.23 -11.77 -20.71
CA CYS A 182 -6.93 -11.32 -21.90
C CYS A 182 -8.37 -11.85 -21.79
N TRP A 183 -9.34 -10.94 -21.80
CA TRP A 183 -10.73 -11.28 -22.08
C TRP A 183 -10.92 -11.39 -23.58
#